data_AF-A0A968RM10-F1
#
_entry.id   AF-A0A968RM10-F1
#
_cell.length_a   1.000
_cell.length_b   1.000
_cell.length_c   1.000
_cell.angle_alpha   90.00
_cell.angle_beta   90.00
_cell.angle_gamma   90.00
#
_symmetry.space_group_name_H-M   'P 1'
#
loop_
_entity.id
_entity.type
_entity.pdbx_description
1 polymer ?
#
loop_
_entity_poly.entity_id
_entity_poly.type
_entity_poly.pdbx_seq_one_letter_code
_entity_poly.pdbx_strand_id
1 'polypeptide(L)'
;MVEERATIEAAANENQRLILELFKQDGAEYEDVNSASNAYHKTVEERLRAELEVEKEKLNLEQWIGISLEEAMQRFAGVKLKRN
;
A
#
# COMPACT_ATOMS: atom_id res chain seq x y z
N MET A 1 -10.22 -2.11 -6.86
CA MET A 1 -9.59 -1.23 -5.84
C MET A 1 -8.14 -1.62 -5.52
N VAL A 2 -7.82 -2.85 -5.07
CA VAL A 2 -6.40 -3.22 -4.78
C VAL A 2 -5.55 -3.24 -6.05
N GLU A 3 -6.06 -3.87 -7.12
CA GLU A 3 -5.39 -3.90 -8.43
C GLU A 3 -5.22 -2.49 -9.03
N GLU A 4 -6.22 -1.63 -8.83
CA GLU A 4 -6.21 -0.25 -9.32
C GLU A 4 -5.13 0.59 -8.62
N ARG A 5 -4.96 0.43 -7.30
CA ARG A 5 -3.87 1.08 -6.55
C ARG A 5 -2.49 0.57 -6.95
N ALA A 6 -2.35 -0.75 -7.09
CA ALA A 6 -1.10 -1.34 -7.58
C ALA A 6 -0.74 -0.83 -8.99
N THR A 7 -1.74 -0.60 -9.83
CA THR A 7 -1.56 -0.02 -11.17
C THR A 7 -1.11 1.44 -11.10
N ILE A 8 -1.70 2.24 -10.20
CA ILE A 8 -1.34 3.66 -10.00
C ILE A 8 0.10 3.80 -9.47
N GLU A 9 0.51 2.99 -8.50
CA GLU A 9 1.88 3.00 -7.98
C GLU A 9 2.91 2.58 -9.03
N ALA A 10 2.61 1.53 -9.79
CA ALA A 10 3.46 1.09 -10.89
C ALA A 10 3.61 2.18 -11.96
N ALA A 11 2.51 2.86 -12.30
CA ALA A 11 2.52 3.97 -13.24
C ALA A 11 3.31 5.18 -12.73
N ALA A 12 3.18 5.54 -11.45
CA ALA A 12 3.92 6.65 -10.86
C ALA A 12 5.42 6.37 -10.80
N ASN A 13 5.81 5.13 -10.45
CA ASN A 13 7.20 4.69 -10.44
C ASN A 13 7.82 4.70 -11.85
N GLU A 14 7.11 4.12 -12.82
CA GLU A 14 7.58 4.10 -14.21
C GLU A 14 7.69 5.51 -14.80
N ASN A 15 6.73 6.39 -14.50
CA ASN A 15 6.78 7.79 -14.93
C ASN A 15 7.99 8.53 -14.34
N GLN A 16 8.26 8.35 -13.04
CA GLN A 16 9.44 8.94 -12.42
C GLN A 16 10.74 8.42 -13.06
N ARG A 17 10.82 7.11 -13.32
CA ARG A 17 11.98 6.49 -13.99
C ARG A 17 12.21 7.09 -15.38
N LEU A 18 11.14 7.20 -16.18
CA LEU A 18 11.21 7.72 -17.54
C LEU A 18 11.62 9.20 -17.58
N ILE A 19 11.01 10.03 -16.73
CA ILE A 19 11.33 11.46 -16.63
C ILE A 19 12.79 11.67 -16.21
N LEU A 20 13.31 10.86 -15.29
CA LEU A 20 14.73 10.91 -14.91
C LEU A 20 15.66 10.48 -16.05
N GLU A 21 15.24 9.55 -16.89
CA GLU A 21 16.00 9.13 -18.07
C GLU A 21 16.01 10.23 -19.14
N LEU A 22 14.86 10.86 -19.39
CA LEU A 22 14.75 12.01 -20.30
C LEU A 22 15.56 13.21 -19.81
N PHE A 23 15.53 13.51 -18.52
CA PHE A 23 16.31 14.62 -17.94
C PHE A 23 17.82 14.42 -18.15
N LYS A 24 18.32 13.18 -18.02
CA LYS A 24 19.74 12.85 -18.30
C LYS A 24 20.13 13.00 -19.77
N GLN A 25 19.15 12.97 -20.67
CA GLN A 25 19.34 13.12 -22.12
C GLN A 25 18.98 14.54 -22.59
N ASP A 26 18.85 15.51 -21.67
CA ASP A 26 18.39 16.88 -21.93
C ASP A 26 17.01 16.96 -22.61
N GLY A 27 16.18 15.92 -22.45
CA GLY A 27 14.85 15.78 -23.03
C GLY A 27 13.69 16.08 -22.07
N ALA A 28 13.99 16.47 -20.83
CA ALA A 28 13.01 16.92 -19.84
C ALA A 28 13.61 18.05 -19.00
N GLU A 29 12.76 18.89 -18.40
CA GLU A 29 13.19 19.98 -17.55
C GLU A 29 13.20 19.58 -16.06
N TYR A 30 13.86 20.40 -15.23
CA TYR A 30 13.89 20.16 -13.79
C TYR A 30 12.48 20.16 -13.17
N GLU A 31 11.57 20.96 -13.71
CA GLU A 31 10.18 21.02 -13.28
C GLU A 31 9.45 19.67 -13.49
N ASP A 32 9.72 18.99 -14.62
CA ASP A 32 9.17 17.67 -14.92
C ASP A 32 9.63 16.63 -13.89
N VAL A 33 10.94 16.64 -13.56
CA VAL A 33 11.53 15.75 -12.53
C VAL A 33 10.88 15.98 -11.17
N ASN A 34 10.67 17.23 -10.79
CA ASN A 34 10.06 17.59 -9.52
C ASN A 34 8.59 17.14 -9.48
N SER A 35 7.84 17.36 -10.57
CA SER A 35 6.44 16.92 -10.70
C SER A 35 6.33 15.40 -10.59
N ALA A 36 7.14 14.65 -11.35
CA ALA A 36 7.14 13.18 -11.33
C ALA A 36 7.54 12.62 -9.96
N SER A 37 8.53 13.24 -9.30
CA SER A 37 8.96 12.82 -7.95
C SER A 37 7.89 13.09 -6.91
N ASN A 38 7.22 14.25 -6.96
CA ASN A 38 6.10 14.56 -6.06
C ASN A 38 4.93 13.58 -6.24
N ALA A 39 4.60 13.24 -7.49
CA ALA A 39 3.57 12.25 -7.78
C ALA A 39 3.92 10.88 -7.19
N TYR A 40 5.15 10.40 -7.41
CA TYR A 40 5.64 9.15 -6.83
C TYR A 40 5.58 9.16 -5.30
N HIS A 41 6.17 10.18 -4.66
CA HIS A 41 6.20 10.25 -3.20
C HIS A 41 4.80 10.30 -2.59
N LYS A 42 3.87 11.04 -3.20
CA LYS A 42 2.47 11.08 -2.75
C LYS A 42 1.82 9.69 -2.80
N THR A 43 2.00 8.94 -3.88
CA THR A 43 1.42 7.59 -3.98
C THR A 43 2.00 6.65 -2.92
N VAL A 44 3.30 6.73 -2.65
CA VAL A 44 3.96 5.96 -1.59
C VAL A 44 3.44 6.34 -0.20
N GLU A 45 3.27 7.63 0.08
CA GLU A 45 2.71 8.10 1.35
C GLU A 45 1.27 7.62 1.56
N GLU A 46 0.44 7.64 0.52
CA GLU A 46 -0.94 7.14 0.58
C GLU A 46 -0.98 5.63 0.86
N ARG A 47 -0.08 4.84 0.25
CA ARG A 47 0.06 3.41 0.56
C ARG A 47 0.43 3.19 2.03
N LEU A 48 1.49 3.84 2.50
CA LEU A 48 1.95 3.69 3.89
C LEU A 48 0.87 4.09 4.89
N ARG A 49 0.11 5.15 4.60
CA ARG A 49 -1.03 5.55 5.42
C ARG A 49 -2.12 4.46 5.43
N ALA A 50 -2.46 3.89 4.28
CA ALA A 50 -3.46 2.83 4.22
C ALA A 50 -3.02 1.56 4.98
N GLU A 51 -1.74 1.18 4.86
CA GLU A 51 -1.16 0.05 5.61
C GLU A 51 -1.23 0.30 7.12
N LEU A 52 -0.88 1.51 7.57
CA LEU A 52 -0.96 1.89 8.96
C LEU A 52 -2.39 1.86 9.50
N GLU A 53 -3.36 2.36 8.73
CA GLU A 53 -4.77 2.32 9.14
C GLU A 53 -5.29 0.89 9.26
N VAL A 54 -4.92 0.00 8.33
CA VAL A 54 -5.26 -1.44 8.45
C VAL A 54 -4.66 -2.04 9.71
N GLU A 55 -3.40 -1.72 10.03
CA GLU A 55 -2.73 -2.27 11.21
C GLU A 55 -3.34 -1.73 12.52
N LYS A 56 -3.68 -0.44 12.58
CA LYS A 56 -4.45 0.13 13.70
C LYS A 56 -5.78 -0.59 13.89
N GLU A 57 -6.49 -0.86 12.80
CA GLU A 57 -7.80 -1.50 12.88
C GLU A 57 -7.71 -2.96 13.29
N LYS A 58 -6.66 -3.67 12.90
CA LYS A 58 -6.36 -5.00 13.45
C LYS A 58 -6.12 -4.92 14.96
N LEU A 59 -5.26 -4.02 15.43
CA LEU A 59 -4.98 -3.85 16.85
C LEU A 59 -6.24 -3.48 17.65
N ASN A 60 -7.09 -2.60 17.10
CA ASN A 60 -8.38 -2.29 17.67
C ASN A 60 -9.22 -3.57 17.79
N LEU A 61 -9.38 -4.34 16.71
CA LEU A 61 -10.12 -5.60 16.74
C LEU A 61 -9.58 -6.57 17.79
N GLU A 62 -8.26 -6.72 17.91
CA GLU A 62 -7.62 -7.57 18.94
C GLU A 62 -7.96 -7.10 20.36
N GLN A 63 -7.96 -5.79 20.61
CA GLN A 63 -8.38 -5.24 21.90
C GLN A 63 -9.86 -5.51 22.19
N TRP A 64 -10.72 -5.39 21.17
CA TRP A 64 -12.17 -5.64 21.31
C TRP A 64 -12.49 -7.11 21.59
N ILE A 65 -11.79 -8.04 20.93
CA ILE A 65 -12.01 -9.49 21.10
C ILE A 65 -11.21 -10.07 22.29
N GLY A 66 -10.21 -9.34 22.79
CA GLY A 66 -9.37 -9.72 23.93
C GLY A 66 -8.34 -10.82 23.65
N ILE A 67 -8.14 -11.17 22.37
CA ILE A 67 -7.19 -12.18 21.88
C ILE A 67 -6.58 -11.70 20.56
N SER A 68 -5.47 -12.31 20.11
CA SER A 68 -4.91 -11.95 18.80
C SER A 68 -5.83 -12.39 17.65
N LEU A 69 -5.76 -11.72 16.50
CA LEU A 69 -6.52 -12.11 15.32
C LEU A 69 -6.12 -13.49 14.83
N GLU A 70 -4.85 -13.85 14.95
CA GLU A 70 -4.37 -15.20 14.62
C GLU A 70 -5.02 -16.26 15.51
N GLU A 71 -5.07 -16.02 16.82
CA GLU A 71 -5.74 -16.92 17.76
C GLU A 71 -7.25 -17.01 17.48
N ALA A 72 -7.89 -15.88 17.18
CA ALA A 72 -9.30 -15.84 16.79
C ALA A 72 -9.53 -16.70 15.53
N MET A 73 -8.71 -16.52 14.49
CA MET A 73 -8.80 -17.29 13.24
C MET A 73 -8.63 -18.79 13.46
N GLN A 74 -7.68 -19.21 14.30
CA GLN A 74 -7.50 -20.63 14.64
C GLN A 74 -8.72 -21.22 15.37
N ARG A 75 -9.28 -20.47 16.33
CA ARG A 75 -10.50 -20.88 17.05
C ARG A 75 -11.68 -21.04 16.10
N PHE A 76 -11.91 -20.09 15.18
CA PHE A 76 -13.00 -20.17 14.20
C PHE A 76 -12.77 -21.21 13.10
N ALA A 77 -11.52 -21.45 12.68
CA ALA A 77 -11.18 -22.53 11.76
C ALA A 77 -11.43 -23.91 12.40
N GLY A 78 -11.10 -24.07 13.68
CA GLY A 78 -11.38 -25.30 14.45
C GLY A 78 -12.88 -25.57 14.68
N VAL A 79 -13.73 -24.53 14.68
CA VAL A 79 -15.19 -24.67 14.81
C VAL A 79 -15.82 -25.32 13.56
N LYS A 80 -15.24 -25.13 12.35
CA LYS A 80 -15.75 -25.80 11.14
C LYS A 80 -15.51 -27.31 11.13
N LEU A 81 -14.51 -27.81 11.86
CA LEU A 81 -14.16 -29.24 11.91
C LEU A 81 -14.92 -30.03 12.99
N LYS A 82 -15.58 -29.36 13.94
CA LYS A 82 -16.32 -30.02 15.04
C LYS A 82 -17.84 -30.10 14.84
N ARG A 83 -18.36 -29.69 13.68
CA ARG A 83 -19.74 -29.94 13.27
C ARG A 83 -19.80 -31.19 12.39
N ASN A 84 -19.67 -32.36 13.01
CA ASN A 84 -20.10 -33.66 12.48
C ASN A 84 -20.48 -34.55 13.67
#